data_AF-A0A7Y2JN85-F1
#
_entry.id   AF-A0A7Y2JN85-F1
#
_cell.length_a   1.000
_cell.length_b   1.000
_cell.length_c   1.000
_cell.angle_alpha   90.00
_cell.angle_beta   90.00
_cell.angle_gamma   90.00
#
_symmetry.space_group_name_H-M   'P 1'
#
loop_
_entity.id
_entity.type
_entity.pdbx_description
1 polymer ?
#
loop_
_entity_poly.entity_id
_entity_poly.type
_entity_poly.pdbx_seq_one_letter_code
_entity_poly.pdbx_strand_id
1 'polypeptide(L)'
;MLRDILTGEDEQVLAVVRVVRHADPDVLVLGGIDWDLHAHALAALANSIGGYPHRFAARPNRGVPSGADLDRDSRADGPGDDFGYAGFAGQKGLAVLSRLPIAAPAARDFSELLWRDLHGALIADLVAEQARLST
;
A
#
# COMPACT_ATOMS: atom_id res chain seq x y z
N MET A 1 4.80 12.65 -0.82
CA MET A 1 4.25 12.18 0.47
C MET A 1 5.08 12.60 1.68
N LEU A 2 6.26 12.00 1.96
CA LEU A 2 7.01 12.32 3.21
C LEU A 2 7.28 13.82 3.36
N ARG A 3 7.75 14.48 2.29
CA ARG A 3 7.95 15.92 2.25
C ARG A 3 6.71 16.68 2.73
N ASP A 4 5.56 16.35 2.16
CA ASP A 4 4.27 17.03 2.39
C ASP A 4 3.78 16.84 3.83
N ILE A 5 4.10 15.69 4.44
CA ILE A 5 3.85 15.44 5.87
C ILE A 5 4.77 16.30 6.74
N LEU A 6 6.05 16.39 6.38
CA LEU A 6 7.05 17.10 7.17
C LEU A 6 6.92 18.63 7.10
N THR A 7 6.36 19.18 6.02
CA THR A 7 6.09 20.63 5.97
C THR A 7 5.02 21.02 6.99
N GLY A 8 4.05 20.14 7.27
CA GLY A 8 2.93 20.43 8.16
C GLY A 8 1.93 21.45 7.58
N GLU A 9 2.06 21.79 6.30
CA GLU A 9 1.24 22.81 5.62
C GLU A 9 0.31 22.21 4.56
N ASP A 10 0.54 20.96 4.15
CA ASP A 10 -0.27 20.30 3.12
C ASP A 10 -1.73 20.11 3.60
N GLU A 11 -2.68 20.71 2.88
CA GLU A 11 -4.09 20.75 3.27
C GLU A 11 -4.71 19.34 3.35
N GLN A 12 -4.27 18.42 2.49
CA GLN A 12 -4.78 17.05 2.47
C GLN A 12 -4.25 16.26 3.67
N VAL A 13 -2.95 16.39 3.98
CA VAL A 13 -2.37 15.80 5.20
C VAL A 13 -3.06 16.35 6.44
N LEU A 14 -3.24 17.66 6.52
CA LEU A 14 -3.92 18.31 7.65
C LEU A 14 -5.37 17.85 7.79
N ALA A 15 -6.08 17.62 6.69
CA ALA A 15 -7.43 17.05 6.71
C ALA A 15 -7.44 15.63 7.27
N VAL A 16 -6.53 14.76 6.83
CA VAL A 16 -6.37 13.40 7.37
C VAL A 16 -6.08 13.44 8.88
N VAL A 17 -5.14 14.27 9.32
CA VAL A 17 -4.80 14.44 10.74
C VAL A 17 -6.02 14.84 11.56
N ARG A 18 -6.81 15.80 11.09
CA ARG A 18 -8.04 16.23 11.78
C ARG A 18 -9.07 15.10 11.89
N VAL A 19 -9.33 14.39 10.80
CA VAL A 19 -10.30 13.29 10.79
C VAL A 19 -9.88 12.18 11.75
N VAL A 20 -8.60 11.77 11.71
CA VAL A 20 -8.12 10.69 12.56
C VAL A 20 -8.12 11.10 14.03
N ARG A 21 -7.66 12.32 14.36
CA ARG A 21 -7.70 12.83 15.74
C ARG A 21 -9.13 12.93 16.28
N HIS A 22 -10.09 13.29 15.43
CA HIS A 22 -11.49 13.36 15.82
C HIS A 22 -12.11 11.97 16.05
N ALA A 23 -11.78 11.00 15.19
CA ALA A 23 -12.26 9.63 15.31
C ALA A 23 -11.62 8.85 16.47
N ASP A 24 -10.42 9.26 16.90
CA ASP A 24 -9.63 8.67 17.97
C ASP A 24 -9.52 7.12 17.94
N PRO A 25 -9.18 6.50 16.79
CA PRO A 25 -9.21 5.05 16.69
C PRO A 25 -8.05 4.39 17.44
N ASP A 26 -8.31 3.24 18.06
CA ASP A 26 -7.24 2.40 18.63
C ASP A 26 -6.40 1.71 17.55
N VAL A 27 -7.03 1.38 16.43
CA VAL A 27 -6.42 0.75 15.26
C VAL A 27 -6.92 1.44 14.00
N LEU A 28 -5.99 1.89 13.17
CA LEU A 28 -6.25 2.60 11.92
C LEU A 28 -5.59 1.87 10.76
N VAL A 29 -6.40 1.50 9.77
CA VAL A 29 -5.93 0.98 8.48
C VAL A 29 -5.92 2.12 7.47
N LEU A 30 -4.78 2.35 6.84
CA LEU A 30 -4.54 3.41 5.87
C LEU A 30 -4.24 2.79 4.51
N GLY A 31 -4.88 3.32 3.46
CA GLY A 31 -4.49 3.09 2.07
C GLY A 31 -3.77 4.29 1.49
N GLY A 32 -3.07 4.10 0.36
CA GLY A 32 -2.38 5.18 -0.32
C GLY A 32 -1.10 5.65 0.37
N ILE A 33 -0.53 4.83 1.25
CA ILE A 33 0.71 5.14 1.95
C ILE A 33 1.89 4.61 1.13
N ASP A 34 2.77 5.50 0.68
CA ASP A 34 3.99 5.07 0.00
C ASP A 34 4.87 4.25 0.94
N TRP A 35 5.22 3.03 0.54
CA TRP A 35 6.09 2.15 1.30
C TRP A 35 7.54 2.59 1.17
N ASP A 36 8.23 2.67 2.31
CA ASP A 36 9.67 2.86 2.37
C ASP A 36 10.28 1.92 3.42
N LEU A 37 11.50 1.47 3.18
CA LEU A 37 12.16 0.44 4.00
C LEU A 37 12.25 0.80 5.49
N HIS A 38 12.31 2.10 5.81
CA HIS A 38 12.48 2.60 7.16
C HIS A 38 11.19 3.18 7.76
N ALA A 39 10.07 3.06 7.04
CA ALA A 39 8.76 3.60 7.38
C ALA A 39 8.78 5.09 7.76
N HIS A 40 9.64 5.90 7.13
CA HIS A 40 9.76 7.33 7.42
C HIS A 40 8.46 8.08 7.20
N ALA A 41 7.75 7.83 6.08
CA ALA A 41 6.49 8.50 5.78
C ALA A 41 5.41 8.14 6.80
N LEU A 42 5.28 6.84 7.10
CA LEU A 42 4.31 6.34 8.07
C LEU A 42 4.61 6.83 9.50
N ALA A 43 5.88 6.87 9.88
CA ALA A 43 6.31 7.38 11.18
C ALA A 43 6.02 8.87 11.33
N ALA A 44 6.31 9.67 10.30
CA ALA A 44 6.00 11.10 10.29
C ALA A 44 4.49 11.34 10.41
N LEU A 45 3.67 10.60 9.66
CA LEU A 45 2.21 10.72 9.73
C LEU A 45 1.68 10.35 11.13
N ALA A 46 2.17 9.25 11.70
CA ALA A 46 1.80 8.83 13.05
C ALA A 46 2.10 9.92 14.09
N ASN A 47 3.27 10.56 14.00
CA ASN A 47 3.66 11.67 14.88
C ASN A 47 2.74 12.88 14.70
N SER A 48 2.43 13.26 13.45
CA SER A 48 1.51 14.36 13.16
C SER A 48 0.10 14.11 13.69
N ILE A 49 -0.35 12.85 13.75
CA ILE A 49 -1.66 12.51 14.32
C ILE A 49 -1.67 12.57 15.86
N GLY A 50 -0.53 12.40 16.53
CA GLY A 50 -0.47 12.37 18.00
C GLY A 50 0.12 11.07 18.57
N GLY A 51 0.66 10.21 17.71
CA GLY A 51 1.41 9.01 18.07
C GLY A 51 0.62 7.71 17.94
N TYR A 52 1.30 6.69 17.42
CA TYR A 52 0.88 5.29 17.44
C TYR A 52 2.14 4.44 17.66
N PRO A 53 2.29 3.80 18.84
CA PRO A 53 3.52 3.08 19.19
C PRO A 53 3.78 1.87 18.31
N HIS A 54 2.72 1.28 17.72
CA HIS A 54 2.83 0.14 16.83
C HIS A 54 2.45 0.55 15.41
N ARG A 55 3.30 0.18 14.46
CA ARG A 55 3.16 0.52 13.05
C ARG A 55 3.54 -0.70 12.22
N PHE A 56 2.80 -0.94 11.15
CA PHE A 56 3.08 -2.02 10.23
C PHE A 56 2.78 -1.58 8.79
N ALA A 57 3.71 -1.85 7.89
CA ALA A 57 3.52 -1.71 6.46
C ALA A 57 4.31 -2.81 5.76
N ALA A 58 3.62 -3.64 4.99
CA ALA A 58 4.26 -4.61 4.11
C ALA A 58 4.58 -3.94 2.77
N ARG A 59 5.63 -4.40 2.09
CA ARG A 59 5.95 -3.92 0.75
C ARG A 59 4.86 -4.42 -0.21
N PRO A 60 4.11 -3.54 -0.90
CA PRO A 60 3.14 -3.99 -1.90
C PRO A 60 3.88 -4.48 -3.16
N ASN A 61 3.25 -5.35 -3.95
CA ASN A 61 3.72 -5.68 -5.29
C ASN A 61 3.43 -4.58 -6.34
N ARG A 62 2.72 -3.52 -5.96
CA ARG A 62 2.41 -2.41 -6.85
C ARG A 62 3.67 -1.78 -7.44
N GLY A 63 3.69 -1.62 -8.77
CA GLY A 63 4.84 -1.07 -9.51
C GLY A 63 6.03 -2.03 -9.63
N VAL A 64 5.82 -3.33 -9.40
CA VAL A 64 6.81 -4.38 -9.68
C VAL A 64 6.54 -4.94 -11.08
N PRO A 65 7.55 -5.04 -11.96
CA PRO A 65 7.37 -5.60 -13.31
C PRO A 65 6.77 -7.00 -13.27
N SER A 66 5.70 -7.22 -14.03
CA SER A 66 5.09 -8.55 -14.13
C SER A 66 5.85 -9.50 -15.06
N GLY A 67 6.60 -8.94 -16.01
CA GLY A 67 7.26 -9.68 -17.09
C GLY A 67 6.29 -10.17 -18.17
N ALA A 68 5.06 -9.64 -18.21
CA ALA A 68 4.03 -9.96 -19.19
C ALA A 68 3.44 -8.67 -19.79
N ASP A 69 2.96 -8.76 -21.02
CA ASP A 69 2.19 -7.74 -21.72
C ASP A 69 0.75 -7.73 -21.16
N LEU A 70 0.52 -6.92 -20.13
CA LEU A 70 -0.76 -6.83 -19.42
C LEU A 70 -1.73 -5.88 -20.12
N ASP A 71 -1.23 -4.83 -20.78
CA ASP A 71 -2.05 -3.82 -21.45
C ASP A 71 -2.22 -4.03 -22.96
N ARG A 72 -1.53 -5.04 -23.52
CA ARG A 72 -1.60 -5.52 -24.91
C ARG A 72 -1.00 -4.55 -25.93
N ASP A 73 0.04 -3.82 -25.56
CA ASP A 73 0.76 -2.92 -26.46
C ASP A 73 1.91 -3.60 -27.24
N SER A 74 2.06 -4.92 -27.11
CA SER A 74 3.15 -5.75 -27.68
C SER A 74 4.51 -5.59 -27.01
N ARG A 75 4.56 -5.00 -25.81
CA ARG A 75 5.73 -4.94 -24.93
C ARG A 75 5.39 -5.58 -23.57
N ALA A 76 6.39 -5.78 -22.74
CA ALA A 76 6.22 -6.35 -21.40
C ALA A 76 6.95 -5.47 -20.38
N ASP A 77 6.93 -4.16 -20.63
CA ASP A 77 7.68 -3.14 -19.91
C ASP A 77 6.86 -1.89 -19.65
N GLY A 78 7.29 -1.13 -18.65
CA GLY A 78 6.65 0.10 -18.26
C GLY A 78 5.41 -0.08 -17.36
N PRO A 79 4.77 1.04 -16.96
CA PRO A 79 3.80 1.03 -15.87
C PRO A 79 2.48 0.29 -16.14
N GLY A 80 2.15 0.04 -17.42
CA GLY A 80 0.98 -0.77 -17.82
C GLY A 80 1.17 -2.26 -17.53
N ASP A 81 2.42 -2.71 -17.50
CA ASP A 81 2.84 -4.11 -17.36
C ASP A 81 3.39 -4.43 -15.96
N ASP A 82 3.39 -3.47 -15.04
CA ASP A 82 3.65 -3.72 -13.64
C ASP A 82 2.44 -4.38 -12.97
N PHE A 83 2.66 -5.09 -11.86
CA PHE A 83 1.58 -5.59 -11.00
C PHE A 83 0.80 -4.45 -10.38
N GLY A 84 -0.19 -3.92 -11.09
CA GLY A 84 -0.90 -2.70 -10.72
C GLY A 84 -0.07 -1.45 -11.04
N TYR A 85 -0.71 -0.50 -11.71
CA TYR A 85 -0.07 0.74 -12.14
C TYR A 85 0.50 1.54 -10.96
N ALA A 86 1.77 1.96 -11.09
CA ALA A 86 2.43 2.90 -10.19
C ALA A 86 3.60 3.62 -10.88
N GLY A 87 4.02 4.75 -10.30
CA GLY A 87 5.22 5.48 -10.71
C GLY A 87 6.52 4.91 -10.12
N PHE A 88 6.43 4.06 -9.09
CA PHE A 88 7.56 3.34 -8.48
C PHE A 88 7.07 2.15 -7.64
N ALA A 89 7.95 1.17 -7.43
CA ALA A 89 7.65 0.00 -6.59
C ALA A 89 7.42 0.41 -5.13
N GLY A 90 6.27 0.07 -4.56
CA GLY A 90 5.92 0.45 -3.19
C GLY A 90 4.93 1.62 -3.08
N GLN A 91 4.56 2.25 -4.19
CA GLN A 91 3.65 3.40 -4.19
C GLN A 91 2.26 3.01 -3.66
N LYS A 92 1.61 3.89 -2.89
CA LYS A 92 0.19 3.78 -2.50
C LYS A 92 -0.23 2.46 -1.83
N GLY A 93 0.66 1.84 -1.06
CA GLY A 93 0.38 0.62 -0.31
C GLY A 93 -0.56 0.80 0.89
N LEU A 94 -0.72 -0.31 1.63
CA LEU A 94 -1.46 -0.37 2.89
C LEU A 94 -0.53 -0.22 4.09
N ALA A 95 -1.02 0.45 5.12
CA ALA A 95 -0.35 0.54 6.41
C ALA A 95 -1.35 0.44 7.58
N VAL A 96 -0.84 0.04 8.73
CA VAL A 96 -1.58 -0.02 10.00
C VAL A 96 -0.85 0.83 11.03
N LEU A 97 -1.60 1.71 11.67
CA LEU A 97 -1.21 2.41 12.90
C LEU A 97 -2.05 1.85 14.06
N SER A 98 -1.42 1.50 15.17
CA SER A 98 -2.10 0.84 16.29
C SER A 98 -1.55 1.28 17.65
N ARG A 99 -2.46 1.48 18.60
CA ARG A 99 -2.16 1.61 20.03
C ARG A 99 -1.87 0.25 20.67
N LEU A 100 -2.36 -0.83 20.06
CA LEU A 100 -2.17 -2.22 20.50
C LEU A 100 -1.02 -2.89 19.74
N PRO A 101 -0.29 -3.85 20.36
CA PRO A 101 0.77 -4.60 19.68
C PRO A 101 0.27 -5.28 18.40
N ILE A 102 1.06 -5.18 17.34
CA ILE A 102 0.80 -5.88 16.06
C ILE A 102 1.67 -7.14 16.03
N ALA A 103 1.04 -8.30 15.85
CA ALA A 103 1.73 -9.56 15.60
C ALA A 103 2.26 -9.61 14.15
N ALA A 104 3.18 -8.71 13.80
CA ALA A 104 3.73 -8.58 12.45
C ALA A 104 4.29 -9.91 11.87
N PRO A 105 4.93 -10.79 12.65
CA PRO A 105 5.36 -12.10 12.13
C PRO A 105 4.22 -13.04 11.71
N ALA A 106 2.98 -12.79 12.16
CA ALA A 106 1.79 -13.55 11.76
C ALA A 106 1.06 -12.93 10.55
N ALA A 107 1.57 -11.83 9.99
CA ALA A 107 1.00 -11.25 8.79
C ALA A 107 1.12 -12.21 7.60
N ARG A 108 0.05 -12.28 6.81
CA ARG A 108 0.03 -13.08 5.58
C ARG A 108 0.21 -12.14 4.40
N ASP A 109 1.22 -12.42 3.60
CA ASP A 109 1.47 -11.72 2.35
C ASP A 109 0.79 -12.46 1.19
N PHE A 110 -0.02 -11.73 0.43
CA PHE A 110 -0.71 -12.22 -0.77
C PHE A 110 -0.17 -11.60 -2.05
N SER A 111 0.91 -10.81 -1.97
CA SER A 111 1.53 -10.13 -3.10
C SER A 111 1.99 -11.09 -4.20
N GLU A 112 2.27 -12.35 -3.85
CA GLU A 112 2.67 -13.42 -4.77
C GLU A 112 1.48 -14.31 -5.22
N LEU A 113 0.28 -14.12 -4.66
CA LEU A 113 -0.90 -14.94 -4.98
C LEU A 113 -1.45 -14.53 -6.35
N LEU A 114 -1.51 -15.48 -7.28
CA LEU A 114 -2.12 -15.29 -8.58
C LEU A 114 -3.64 -15.21 -8.46
N TRP A 115 -4.27 -14.37 -9.29
CA TRP A 115 -5.72 -14.26 -9.34
C TRP A 115 -6.41 -15.59 -9.66
N ARG A 116 -5.83 -16.40 -10.55
CA ARG A 116 -6.33 -17.73 -10.90
C ARG A 116 -6.33 -18.74 -9.75
N ASP A 117 -5.46 -18.54 -8.77
CA ASP A 117 -5.31 -19.45 -7.63
C ASP A 117 -6.17 -19.01 -6.43
N LEU A 118 -6.80 -17.82 -6.52
CA LEU A 118 -7.75 -17.37 -5.53
C LEU A 118 -9.07 -18.17 -5.67
N HIS A 119 -9.39 -18.96 -4.66
CA HIS A 119 -10.62 -19.75 -4.62
C HIS A 119 -11.86 -18.85 -4.79
N GLY A 120 -12.69 -19.15 -5.80
CA GLY A 120 -13.90 -18.37 -6.11
C GLY A 120 -13.65 -17.09 -6.90
N ALA A 121 -12.47 -16.91 -7.50
CA ALA A 121 -12.18 -15.76 -8.35
C ALA A 121 -13.12 -15.70 -9.56
N LEU A 122 -13.93 -14.64 -9.61
CA LEU A 122 -14.89 -14.40 -10.70
C LEU A 122 -14.21 -13.94 -12.01
N ILE A 123 -12.94 -13.54 -11.93
CA ILE A 123 -12.18 -12.95 -13.03
C ILE A 123 -10.99 -13.79 -13.48
N ALA A 124 -10.84 -15.01 -12.95
CA ALA A 124 -9.65 -15.85 -13.18
C ALA A 124 -9.34 -16.05 -14.67
N ASP A 125 -10.38 -16.21 -15.50
CA ASP A 125 -10.24 -16.42 -16.95
C ASP A 125 -10.18 -15.10 -17.76
N LEU A 126 -10.35 -13.95 -17.09
CA LEU A 126 -10.39 -12.62 -17.71
C LEU A 126 -9.08 -11.83 -17.53
N VAL A 127 -8.20 -12.29 -16.65
CA VAL A 127 -6.91 -11.65 -16.36
C VAL A 127 -5.76 -12.49 -16.95
N ALA A 128 -4.62 -11.84 -17.21
CA ALA A 128 -3.41 -12.54 -17.64
C ALA A 128 -3.00 -13.61 -16.62
N GLU A 129 -2.37 -14.70 -17.06
CA GLU A 129 -1.98 -15.82 -16.19
C GLU A 129 -1.04 -15.38 -15.06
N GLN A 130 -0.23 -14.36 -15.33
CA GLN A 130 0.75 -13.78 -14.42
C GLN A 130 0.11 -12.80 -13.43
N ALA A 131 -1.16 -12.39 -13.62
CA ALA A 131 -1.79 -11.38 -12.80
C ALA A 131 -1.88 -11.81 -11.33
N ARG A 132 -1.34 -10.98 -10.44
CA ARG A 132 -1.33 -11.19 -8.99
C ARG A 132 -2.33 -10.28 -8.28
N LEU A 133 -2.73 -10.69 -7.08
CA LEU A 133 -3.46 -9.81 -6.17
C LEU A 133 -2.59 -8.60 -5.84
N SER A 134 -3.04 -7.42 -6.27
CA SER A 134 -2.36 -6.16 -6.00
C SER A 134 -3.16 -5.34 -5.00
N THR A 135 -2.44 -4.68 -4.10
CA THR A 135 -2.95 -3.69 -3.14
C THR A 135 -2.60 -2.28 -3.60
#